data_AF-A0A365UDL8-F1
#
_entry.id   AF-A0A365UDL8-F1
#
_cell.length_a   1.000
_cell.length_b   1.000
_cell.length_c   1.000
_cell.angle_alpha   90.00
_cell.angle_beta   90.00
_cell.angle_gamma   90.00
#
_symmetry.space_group_name_H-M   'P 1'
#
loop_
_entity.id
_entity.type
_entity.pdbx_description
1 polymer ?
#
loop_
_entity_poly.entity_id
_entity_poly.type
_entity_poly.pdbx_seq_one_letter_code
_entity_poly.pdbx_strand_id
1 'polypeptide(L)'
;MLLDHTISQLDIGPVPPERAAEMGRLGYMQWLGALPGHSDYRQEAMRAHAQALPFARRSPAVAAFCELLVASTRMPPAPLPLSLPLRHRRGGARARRATDR
;
A
#
# COMPACT_ATOMS: atom_id res chain seq x y z
N MET A 1 15.80 3.13 6.15
CA MET A 1 15.53 3.32 4.71
C MET A 1 14.05 3.69 4.52
N LEU A 2 13.59 4.24 3.39
CA LEU A 2 12.16 4.57 3.24
C LEU A 2 11.28 3.32 3.34
N LEU A 3 11.77 2.16 2.90
CA LEU A 3 11.07 0.89 3.01
C LEU A 3 10.68 0.52 4.46
N ASP A 4 11.57 0.71 5.43
CA ASP A 4 11.27 0.43 6.85
C ASP A 4 10.12 1.32 7.36
N HIS A 5 10.10 2.57 6.90
CA HIS A 5 9.04 3.51 7.21
C HIS A 5 7.71 3.09 6.54
N THR A 6 7.74 2.70 5.27
CA THR A 6 6.58 2.17 4.56
C THR A 6 6.01 0.93 5.26
N ILE A 7 6.85 -0.02 5.65
CA ILE A 7 6.42 -1.23 6.39
C ILE A 7 5.78 -0.82 7.72
N SER A 8 6.40 0.08 8.47
CA SER A 8 5.87 0.56 9.76
C SER A 8 4.51 1.27 9.62
N GLN A 9 4.29 2.01 8.54
CA GLN A 9 2.99 2.65 8.26
C GLN A 9 1.90 1.66 7.84
N LEU A 10 2.30 0.54 7.22
CA LEU A 10 1.37 -0.52 6.80
C LEU A 10 1.07 -1.50 7.94
N ASP A 11 1.98 -1.67 8.91
CA ASP A 11 1.82 -2.60 10.04
C ASP A 11 0.94 -2.03 11.17
N ILE A 12 -0.30 -1.68 10.84
CA ILE A 12 -1.29 -1.13 11.79
C ILE A 12 -2.29 -2.18 12.32
N GLY A 13 -2.02 -3.46 12.05
CA GLY A 13 -2.90 -4.57 12.43
C GLY A 13 -4.11 -4.76 11.50
N PRO A 14 -5.18 -5.42 11.99
CA PRO A 14 -6.33 -5.78 11.17
C PRO A 14 -7.12 -4.56 10.69
N VAL A 15 -7.32 -4.47 9.38
CA VAL A 15 -8.18 -3.47 8.74
C VAL A 15 -9.07 -4.16 7.70
N PRO A 16 -10.20 -3.56 7.29
CA PRO A 16 -11.04 -4.10 6.23
C PRO A 16 -10.23 -4.34 4.94
N PRO A 17 -10.54 -5.37 4.14
CA PRO A 17 -9.75 -5.77 2.97
C PRO A 17 -9.63 -4.66 1.92
N GLU A 18 -10.69 -3.89 1.69
CA GLU A 18 -10.66 -2.73 0.77
C GLU A 18 -9.66 -1.67 1.24
N ARG A 19 -9.62 -1.42 2.55
CA ARG A 19 -8.71 -0.46 3.18
C ARG A 19 -7.28 -0.97 3.16
N ALA A 20 -7.07 -2.26 3.42
CA ALA A 20 -5.77 -2.90 3.28
C ALA A 20 -5.21 -2.75 1.87
N ALA A 21 -6.04 -3.01 0.86
CA ALA A 21 -5.66 -2.87 -0.54
C ALA A 21 -5.30 -1.42 -0.89
N GLU A 22 -6.10 -0.45 -0.42
CA GLU A 22 -5.80 0.98 -0.60
C GLU A 22 -4.46 1.39 0.03
N MET A 23 -4.23 0.97 1.27
CA MET A 23 -2.99 1.24 1.99
C MET A 23 -1.80 0.58 1.29
N GLY A 24 -1.92 -0.68 0.87
CA GLY A 24 -0.88 -1.37 0.11
C GLY A 24 -0.51 -0.65 -1.19
N ARG A 25 -1.50 -0.12 -1.93
CA ARG A 25 -1.27 0.71 -3.14
C ARG A 25 -0.52 2.00 -2.82
N LEU A 26 -0.91 2.70 -1.76
CA LEU A 26 -0.23 3.93 -1.33
C LEU A 26 1.21 3.65 -0.91
N GLY A 27 1.43 2.60 -0.12
CA GLY A 27 2.78 2.18 0.28
C GLY A 27 3.64 1.81 -0.93
N TYR A 28 3.08 1.10 -1.89
CA TYR A 28 3.75 0.76 -3.15
C TYR A 28 4.17 2.01 -3.93
N MET A 29 3.28 2.99 -4.12
CA MET A 29 3.61 4.23 -4.83
C MET A 29 4.67 5.06 -4.10
N GLN A 30 4.60 5.14 -2.76
CA GLN A 30 5.59 5.86 -1.95
C GLN A 30 6.97 5.19 -2.04
N TRP A 31 7.02 3.87 -1.90
CA TRP A 31 8.26 3.10 -2.03
C TRP A 31 8.85 3.25 -3.44
N LEU A 32 8.04 3.09 -4.49
CA LEU A 32 8.46 3.23 -5.88
C LEU A 32 9.02 4.63 -6.17
N GLY A 33 8.35 5.68 -5.69
CA GLY A 33 8.77 7.07 -5.88
C GLY A 33 10.08 7.44 -5.17
N ALA A 34 10.57 6.58 -4.29
CA ALA A 34 11.81 6.81 -3.54
C ALA A 34 12.98 5.92 -3.98
N LEU A 35 12.77 5.05 -4.96
CA LEU A 35 13.86 4.26 -5.52
C LEU A 35 14.83 5.17 -6.29
N PRO A 36 16.15 4.91 -6.21
CA PRO A 36 17.11 5.55 -7.10
C PRO A 36 16.80 5.23 -8.56
N GLY A 37 16.85 6.23 -9.44
CA GLY A 37 16.47 6.07 -10.85
C GLY A 37 17.35 5.10 -11.66
N HIS A 38 18.50 4.70 -11.13
CA HIS A 38 19.44 3.75 -11.75
C HIS A 38 19.39 2.36 -11.10
N SER A 39 18.44 2.10 -10.19
CA SER A 39 18.34 0.81 -9.51
C SER A 39 17.70 -0.26 -10.39
N ASP A 40 18.13 -1.51 -10.23
CA ASP A 40 17.44 -2.66 -10.81
C ASP A 40 16.11 -2.85 -10.08
N TYR A 41 15.03 -2.46 -10.76
CA TYR A 41 13.68 -2.50 -10.21
C TYR A 41 13.28 -3.90 -9.71
N ARG A 42 13.62 -4.97 -10.45
CA ARG A 42 13.24 -6.33 -10.07
C ARG A 42 13.96 -6.73 -8.78
N GLN A 43 15.25 -6.42 -8.66
CA GLN A 43 16.01 -6.71 -7.45
C GLN A 43 15.48 -5.92 -6.25
N GLU A 44 15.19 -4.62 -6.42
CA GLU A 44 14.63 -3.80 -5.35
C GLU A 44 13.24 -4.28 -4.92
N ALA A 45 12.38 -4.68 -5.85
CA ALA A 45 11.07 -5.23 -5.54
C ALA A 45 11.17 -6.55 -4.74
N MET A 46 12.09 -7.44 -5.12
CA MET A 46 12.29 -8.70 -4.40
C MET A 46 12.91 -8.49 -3.01
N ARG A 47 13.82 -7.52 -2.86
CA ARG A 47 14.35 -7.11 -1.54
C ARG A 47 13.26 -6.57 -0.65
N ALA A 48 12.44 -5.65 -1.17
CA ALA A 48 11.31 -5.08 -0.45
C ALA A 48 10.31 -6.16 -0.01
N HIS A 49 10.02 -7.12 -0.90
CA HIS A 49 9.13 -8.23 -0.60
C HIS A 49 9.70 -9.10 0.53
N ALA A 50 10.98 -9.48 0.45
CA ALA A 50 11.64 -10.28 1.48
C ALA A 50 11.61 -9.61 2.87
N GLN A 51 11.78 -8.28 2.92
CA GLN A 51 11.75 -7.51 4.17
C GLN A 51 10.32 -7.34 4.73
N ALA A 52 9.32 -7.19 3.86
CA ALA A 52 7.92 -6.99 4.27
C ALA A 52 7.19 -8.30 4.63
N LEU A 53 7.59 -9.43 4.03
CA LEU A 53 6.91 -10.72 4.18
C LEU A 53 6.67 -11.18 5.64
N PRO A 54 7.60 -10.98 6.61
CA PRO A 54 7.36 -11.35 8.01
C PRO A 54 6.16 -10.66 8.66
N PHE A 55 5.80 -9.45 8.18
CA PHE A 55 4.70 -8.65 8.73
C PHE A 55 3.37 -8.94 8.05
N ALA A 56 3.38 -9.50 6.83
CA ALA A 56 2.18 -9.78 6.03
C ALA A 56 1.16 -10.68 6.75
N ARG A 57 1.60 -11.56 7.66
CA ARG A 57 0.70 -12.42 8.44
C ARG A 57 -0.17 -11.66 9.44
N ARG A 58 0.30 -10.52 9.94
CA ARG A 58 -0.35 -9.73 11.00
C ARG A 58 -1.02 -8.47 10.47
N SER A 59 -0.51 -7.95 9.35
CA SER A 59 -1.07 -6.79 8.68
C SER A 59 -1.55 -7.14 7.26
N PRO A 60 -2.87 -7.14 7.03
CA PRO A 60 -3.43 -7.27 5.68
C PRO A 60 -2.94 -6.20 4.71
N ALA A 61 -2.60 -4.99 5.18
CA ALA A 61 -2.08 -3.92 4.34
C ALA A 61 -0.65 -4.22 3.86
N VAL A 62 0.18 -4.83 4.71
CA VAL A 62 1.50 -5.33 4.30
C VAL A 62 1.36 -6.47 3.30
N ALA A 63 0.40 -7.38 3.50
CA ALA A 63 0.13 -8.45 2.53
C ALA A 63 -0.23 -7.89 1.14
N ALA A 64 -1.13 -6.89 1.07
CA ALA A 64 -1.48 -6.23 -0.17
C ALA A 64 -0.29 -5.52 -0.85
N PHE A 65 0.62 -4.92 -0.08
CA PHE A 65 1.86 -4.35 -0.60
C PHE A 65 2.78 -5.44 -1.19
N CYS A 66 2.97 -6.57 -0.50
CA CYS A 66 3.74 -7.70 -0.99
C CYS A 66 3.18 -8.26 -2.31
N GLU A 67 1.85 -8.38 -2.43
CA GLU A 67 1.19 -8.81 -3.66
C GLU A 67 1.49 -7.89 -4.84
N LEU A 68 1.50 -6.58 -4.62
CA LEU A 68 1.85 -5.60 -5.66
C LEU A 68 3.30 -5.72 -6.12
N LEU A 69 4.25 -5.94 -5.20
CA LEU A 69 5.66 -6.17 -5.52
C LEU A 69 5.85 -7.44 -6.37
N VAL A 70 5.13 -8.51 -6.06
CA VAL A 70 5.20 -9.74 -6.85
C VAL A 70 4.54 -9.53 -8.22
N ALA A 71 3.35 -8.94 -8.24
CA ALA A 71 2.61 -8.70 -9.48
C ALA A 71 3.38 -7.82 -10.46
N SER A 72 4.07 -6.79 -9.97
CA SER A 72 4.83 -5.85 -10.79
C SER A 72 6.08 -6.45 -11.45
N THR A 73 6.56 -7.59 -10.96
CA THR A 73 7.73 -8.29 -11.51
C THR A 73 7.35 -9.42 -12.46
N ARG A 74 6.07 -9.70 -12.68
CA ARG A 74 5.60 -10.73 -13.61
C ARG A 74 5.84 -10.33 -15.06
N MET A 75 6.10 -11.33 -15.90
CA MET A 75 6.22 -11.19 -17.35
C MET A 75 5.16 -12.09 -18.02
N PRO A 76 4.45 -11.61 -19.07
CA PRO A 76 4.53 -10.26 -19.63
C PRO A 76 4.01 -9.19 -18.65
N PRO A 77 4.41 -7.91 -18.81
CA PRO A 77 3.93 -6.83 -17.96
C PRO A 77 2.40 -6.74 -18.02
N ALA A 78 1.75 -6.78 -16.87
CA ALA A 78 0.31 -6.60 -16.74
C ALA A 78 0.02 -5.27 -16.02
N PRO A 79 -1.08 -4.58 -16.38
CA PRO A 79 -1.51 -3.39 -15.66
C PRO A 79 -1.71 -3.68 -14.17
N LEU A 80 -1.06 -2.90 -13.30
CA LEU A 80 -1.32 -2.95 -11.87
C LEU A 80 -2.59 -2.14 -11.56
N PRO A 81 -3.49 -2.64 -10.70
CA PRO A 81 -4.70 -1.93 -10.32
C PRO A 81 -4.39 -0.82 -9.31
N LEU A 82 -3.65 0.21 -9.72
CA LEU A 82 -3.24 1.35 -8.88
C LEU A 82 -4.33 2.43 -8.75
N SER A 83 -5.60 2.04 -8.78
CA SER A 83 -6.71 2.99 -8.66
C SER A 83 -6.56 3.82 -7.39
N LEU A 84 -6.54 5.15 -7.57
CA LEU A 84 -6.51 6.11 -6.48
C LEU A 84 -7.73 5.88 -5.57
N PRO A 85 -7.58 6.04 -4.25
CA PRO A 85 -8.72 5.98 -3.34
C PRO A 85 -9.83 6.90 -3.84
N LEU A 86 -11.07 6.39 -3.87
CA LEU A 86 -12.23 7.24 -4.07
C LEU A 86 -12.19 8.34 -3.01
N ARG A 87 -12.13 9.59 -3.46
CA ARG A 87 -12.03 10.76 -2.59
C ARG A 87 -13.27 10.82 -1.68
N HIS A 88 -13.15 10.27 -0.47
CA HIS A 88 -14.22 10.33 0.52
C HIS A 88 -14.33 11.78 1.00
N ARG A 89 -15.31 12.53 0.48
CA ARG A 89 -15.65 13.87 0.98
C ARG A 89 -16.26 13.74 2.39
N ARG A 90 -15.42 13.63 3.41
CA ARG A 90 -15.82 13.92 4.79
C ARG A 90 -15.79 15.44 4.96
N GLY A 91 -16.96 16.07 4.91
CA GLY A 91 -17.09 17.49 5.28
C GLY A 91 -17.94 18.33 4.35
N GLY A 92 -19.21 17.98 4.17
CA GLY A 92 -20.23 19.02 4.00
C GLY A 92 -20.78 19.34 5.38
N ALA A 93 -21.00 20.62 5.71
CA ALA A 93 -21.53 21.12 6.98
C ALA A 93 -22.88 20.49 7.46
N ARG A 94 -23.42 19.52 6.71
CA ARG A 94 -24.69 18.83 6.94
C ARG A 94 -24.59 17.63 7.89
N ALA A 95 -23.41 17.02 8.08
CA ALA A 95 -23.24 15.87 8.98
C ALA A 95 -23.27 16.23 10.48
N ARG A 96 -23.15 17.52 10.82
CA ARG A 96 -23.14 18.00 12.22
C ARG A 96 -24.53 18.19 12.85
N ARG A 97 -25.62 18.00 12.10
CA ARG A 97 -27.00 18.21 12.60
C ARG A 97 -27.77 16.92 12.93
N ALA A 98 -27.12 15.76 12.93
CA ALA A 98 -27.79 14.48 13.18
C ALA A 98 -27.59 13.94 14.61
N THR A 99 -26.97 14.71 15.51
CA THR A 99 -26.71 14.29 16.90
C THR A 99 -27.35 15.23 17.93
N ASP A 100 -28.34 16.03 17.52
CA ASP A 100 -29.13 16.83 18.44
C ASP A 100 -30.60 16.52 18.21
N ARG A 101 -31.06 15.39 18.75
CA ARG A 101 -32.46 15.09 18.98
C ARG A 101 -32.61 14.15 20.17
#